data_AF-A0A8C9CM53-F1
#
_entry.id   AF-A0A8C9CM53-F1
#
_cell.length_a   1.000
_cell.length_b   1.000
_cell.length_c   1.000
_cell.angle_alpha   90.00
_cell.angle_beta   90.00
_cell.angle_gamma   90.00
#
_symmetry.space_group_name_H-M   'P 1'
#
loop_
_entity.id
_entity.type
_entity.pdbx_description
1 polymer ?
#
loop_
_entity_poly.entity_id
_entity_poly.type
_entity_poly.pdbx_seq_one_letter_code
_entity_poly.pdbx_strand_id
1 'polypeptide(L)'
;MAAGPRTSMLLAFALLCLPWTQEVGAFPAMPLSSLFANAVLRAQHLHQLAADTYKEFERAYIPEGQRYSIQNTQAAFCFSETIPAPTGKDEAQQRSDVELLRFSLLLIQSWLGPVQFLSRVFTNSLVFGTSDRVYEKLKDLEEGIQALMQVGMAWVSQAGPLLA
;
A
#
# COMPACT_ATOMS: atom_id res chain seq x y z
N MET A 1 32.31 47.86 13.57
CA MET A 1 32.49 46.65 14.41
C MET A 1 32.32 45.44 13.49
N ALA A 2 33.41 44.74 13.19
CA ALA A 2 33.40 43.64 12.21
C ALA A 2 32.75 42.39 12.83
N ALA A 3 31.66 41.91 12.21
CA ALA A 3 31.05 40.63 12.57
C ALA A 3 32.08 39.52 12.37
N GLY A 4 32.42 38.80 13.44
CA GLY A 4 33.42 37.73 13.37
C GLY A 4 32.97 36.56 12.49
N PRO A 5 33.91 35.75 11.97
CA PRO A 5 33.60 34.63 11.07
C PRO A 5 32.61 33.61 11.68
N ARG A 6 32.56 33.52 13.01
CA ARG A 6 31.62 32.67 13.75
C ARG A 6 30.17 33.14 13.69
N THR A 7 29.91 34.46 13.71
CA THR A 7 28.54 34.98 13.59
C THR A 7 28.03 34.88 12.16
N SER A 8 28.94 34.98 11.17
CA SER A 8 28.65 34.71 9.76
C SER A 8 28.27 33.25 9.50
N MET A 9 28.98 32.29 10.11
CA MET A 9 28.63 30.86 9.99
C MET A 9 27.27 30.54 10.63
N LEU A 10 26.95 31.12 11.79
CA LEU A 10 25.67 30.89 12.46
C LEU A 10 24.50 31.47 11.66
N LEU A 11 24.69 32.65 11.05
CA LEU A 11 23.70 33.25 10.15
C LEU A 11 23.56 32.45 8.86
N ALA A 12 24.64 31.96 8.27
CA ALA A 12 24.59 31.08 7.10
C ALA A 12 23.86 29.77 7.41
N PHE A 13 24.10 29.17 8.59
CA PHE A 13 23.40 27.98 9.03
C PHE A 13 21.91 28.24 9.24
N ALA A 14 21.55 29.35 9.91
CA ALA A 14 20.16 29.76 10.07
C ALA A 14 19.48 29.99 8.71
N LEU A 15 20.13 30.70 7.79
CA LEU A 15 19.62 30.96 6.43
C LEU A 15 19.53 29.71 5.55
N LEU A 16 20.38 28.70 5.78
CA LEU A 16 20.32 27.39 5.13
C LEU A 16 19.27 26.45 5.75
N CYS A 17 18.89 26.67 7.02
CA CYS A 17 17.78 25.98 7.67
C CYS A 17 16.42 26.64 7.39
N LEU A 18 16.39 27.93 7.05
CA LEU A 18 15.20 28.70 6.68
C LEU A 18 14.45 28.24 5.40
N PRO A 19 15.07 27.61 4.36
CA PRO A 19 14.31 27.14 3.21
C PRO A 19 13.42 25.93 3.55
N TRP A 20 13.66 25.27 4.69
CA TRP A 20 12.87 24.11 5.13
C TRP A 20 11.61 24.50 5.90
N THR A 21 11.45 25.77 6.29
CA THR A 21 10.24 26.22 7.01
C THR A 21 9.23 26.94 6.12
N GLN A 22 9.41 26.92 4.79
CA GLN A 22 8.47 27.54 3.87
C GLN A 22 7.44 26.54 3.34
N GLU A 23 6.19 26.81 3.71
CA GLU A 23 4.94 26.19 3.25
C GLU A 23 4.67 24.75 3.66
N VAL A 24 4.45 24.56 4.97
CA VAL A 24 3.25 23.80 5.37
C VAL A 24 2.06 24.70 5.04
N GLY A 25 1.72 24.78 3.75
CA GLY A 25 0.34 25.04 3.37
C GLY A 25 -0.45 23.98 4.11
N ALA A 26 -1.22 24.41 5.11
CA ALA A 26 -2.06 23.55 5.90
C ALA A 26 -3.17 23.00 4.97
N PHE A 27 -2.80 22.03 4.12
CA PHE A 27 -3.72 20.99 3.78
C PHE A 27 -4.19 20.45 5.13
N PRO A 28 -5.49 20.52 5.45
CA PRO A 28 -5.97 19.88 6.67
C PRO A 28 -5.48 18.44 6.59
N ALA A 29 -4.60 18.06 7.52
CA ALA A 29 -4.11 16.70 7.60
C ALA A 29 -5.35 15.81 7.58
N MET A 30 -5.48 15.01 6.52
CA MET A 30 -6.69 14.24 6.26
C MET A 30 -7.02 13.44 7.54
N PRO A 31 -8.25 13.51 8.06
CA PRO A 31 -8.59 12.78 9.28
C PRO A 31 -8.24 11.30 9.15
N LEU A 32 -7.81 10.67 10.25
CA LEU A 32 -7.43 9.26 10.25
C LEU A 32 -8.55 8.36 9.69
N SER A 33 -9.80 8.68 10.03
CA SER A 33 -10.99 8.00 9.49
C SER A 33 -11.10 8.10 7.97
N SER A 34 -10.78 9.25 7.38
CA SER A 34 -10.78 9.46 5.93
C SER A 34 -9.64 8.70 5.25
N LEU A 35 -8.47 8.60 5.89
CA LEU A 35 -7.37 7.77 5.39
C LEU A 35 -7.77 6.29 5.35
N PHE A 36 -8.39 5.78 6.42
CA PHE A 36 -8.92 4.42 6.44
C PHE A 36 -10.01 4.20 5.39
N ALA A 37 -10.98 5.10 5.29
CA ALA A 37 -12.05 5.00 4.30
C ALA A 37 -11.49 4.94 2.87
N ASN A 38 -10.50 5.78 2.56
CA ASN A 38 -9.85 5.78 1.25
C ASN A 38 -9.07 4.48 1.00
N ALA A 39 -8.34 3.97 1.99
CA ALA A 39 -7.63 2.70 1.87
C ALA A 39 -8.60 1.53 1.62
N VAL A 40 -9.71 1.47 2.35
CA VAL A 40 -10.76 0.45 2.17
C VAL A 40 -11.37 0.53 0.78
N LEU A 41 -11.76 1.72 0.33
CA LEU A 41 -12.34 1.92 -1.01
C LEU A 41 -11.37 1.47 -2.12
N ARG A 42 -10.08 1.80 -1.98
CA ARG A 42 -9.04 1.40 -2.94
C ARG A 42 -8.81 -0.12 -2.93
N ALA A 43 -8.77 -0.75 -1.76
CA ALA A 43 -8.64 -2.20 -1.62
C ALA A 43 -9.85 -2.96 -2.19
N GLN A 44 -11.07 -2.47 -1.95
CA GLN A 44 -12.29 -3.04 -2.52
C GLN A 44 -12.30 -2.96 -4.05
N HIS A 45 -11.90 -1.81 -4.60
CA HIS A 45 -11.79 -1.66 -6.06
C HIS A 45 -10.73 -2.62 -6.64
N LEU A 46 -9.58 -2.77 -5.99
CA LEU A 46 -8.56 -3.74 -6.40
C LEU A 46 -9.06 -5.17 -6.35
N HIS A 47 -9.79 -5.55 -5.30
CA HIS A 47 -10.41 -6.87 -5.18
C HIS A 47 -11.36 -7.15 -6.35
N GLN A 48 -12.26 -6.20 -6.64
CA GLN A 48 -13.20 -6.34 -7.75
C GLN A 48 -12.46 -6.49 -9.09
N LEU A 49 -11.43 -5.66 -9.31
CA LEU A 49 -10.64 -5.71 -10.54
C LEU A 49 -9.90 -7.04 -10.70
N ALA A 50 -9.35 -7.59 -9.62
CA ALA A 50 -8.71 -8.90 -9.62
C ALA A 50 -9.71 -10.02 -9.92
N ALA A 51 -10.89 -10.00 -9.28
CA ALA A 51 -11.95 -10.98 -9.50
C ALA A 51 -12.45 -10.97 -10.95
N ASP A 52 -12.68 -9.78 -11.51
CA ASP A 52 -13.13 -9.62 -12.89
C ASP A 52 -12.07 -10.08 -13.89
N THR A 53 -10.80 -9.73 -13.66
CA THR A 53 -9.67 -10.16 -14.50
C THR A 53 -9.51 -11.68 -14.48
N TYR A 54 -9.56 -12.30 -13.31
CA TYR A 54 -9.47 -13.75 -13.18
C TYR A 54 -10.62 -14.44 -13.92
N LYS A 55 -11.85 -13.97 -13.70
CA LYS A 55 -13.05 -14.53 -14.34
C LYS A 55 -13.01 -14.41 -15.87
N GLU A 56 -12.51 -13.29 -16.38
CA GLU A 56 -12.38 -13.09 -17.83
C GLU A 56 -11.29 -13.99 -18.42
N PHE A 57 -10.18 -14.19 -17.71
CA PHE A 57 -9.15 -15.15 -18.10
C PHE A 57 -9.71 -16.58 -18.18
N GLU A 58 -10.44 -17.03 -17.16
CA GLU A 58 -11.05 -18.38 -17.19
C GLU A 58 -12.04 -18.54 -18.35
N ARG A 59 -12.79 -17.49 -18.68
CA ARG A 59 -13.73 -17.50 -19.81
C ARG A 59 -13.03 -17.59 -21.16
N ALA A 60 -11.98 -16.81 -21.35
CA ALA A 60 -11.26 -16.72 -22.61
C ALA A 60 -10.36 -17.93 -22.88
N TYR A 61 -9.75 -18.51 -21.84
CA TYR A 61 -8.65 -19.47 -22.03
C TYR A 61 -8.88 -20.86 -21.45
N ILE A 62 -9.84 -21.04 -20.53
CA ILE A 62 -10.11 -22.36 -19.92
C ILE A 62 -11.42 -22.93 -20.49
N PRO A 63 -11.41 -24.10 -21.16
CA PRO A 63 -12.63 -24.75 -21.63
C PRO A 63 -13.59 -25.07 -20.48
N GLU A 64 -14.90 -24.92 -20.71
CA GLU A 64 -15.92 -25.03 -19.65
C GLU A 64 -15.90 -26.37 -18.89
N GLY A 65 -15.70 -27.47 -19.59
CA GLY A 65 -15.57 -28.81 -18.98
C GLY A 65 -14.32 -29.00 -18.11
N GLN A 66 -13.33 -28.11 -18.21
CA GLN A 66 -12.09 -28.17 -17.42
C GLN A 66 -12.07 -27.19 -16.24
N ARG A 67 -12.93 -26.16 -16.20
CA ARG A 67 -12.96 -25.17 -15.12
C ARG A 67 -13.15 -25.81 -13.73
N TYR A 68 -14.08 -26.76 -13.63
CA TYR A 68 -14.35 -27.50 -12.39
C TYR A 68 -13.23 -28.46 -11.98
N SER A 69 -12.43 -28.94 -12.94
CA SER A 69 -11.30 -29.84 -12.65
C SER A 69 -10.08 -29.05 -12.18
N ILE A 70 -9.76 -27.92 -12.82
CA ILE A 70 -8.58 -27.10 -12.49
C ILE A 70 -8.68 -26.51 -11.08
N GLN A 71 -9.89 -26.20 -10.61
CA GLN A 71 -10.15 -25.76 -9.24
C GLN A 71 -9.71 -26.78 -8.18
N ASN A 72 -9.56 -28.06 -8.57
CA ASN A 72 -9.23 -29.17 -7.68
C ASN A 72 -7.78 -29.69 -7.84
N THR A 73 -7.04 -29.31 -8.89
CA THR A 73 -5.75 -29.95 -9.23
C THR A 73 -4.50 -29.09 -9.05
N GLN A 74 -4.60 -27.78 -8.86
CA GLN A 74 -3.41 -26.94 -8.66
C GLN A 74 -3.51 -26.16 -7.36
N ALA A 75 -2.69 -26.55 -6.39
CA ALA A 75 -2.18 -25.61 -5.39
C ALA A 75 -1.41 -24.54 -6.17
N ALA A 76 -2.12 -23.49 -6.62
CA ALA A 76 -1.51 -22.34 -7.22
C ALA A 76 -0.64 -21.69 -6.13
N PHE A 77 0.67 -21.75 -6.33
CA PHE A 77 1.60 -21.10 -5.41
C PHE A 77 1.45 -19.59 -5.55
N CYS A 78 0.87 -18.95 -4.53
CA CYS A 78 0.69 -17.51 -4.51
C CYS A 78 1.98 -16.85 -4.05
N PHE A 79 2.37 -15.73 -4.67
CA PHE A 79 3.53 -14.94 -4.21
C PHE A 79 3.40 -14.47 -2.76
N SER A 80 2.18 -14.45 -2.21
CA SER A 80 1.86 -14.09 -0.84
C SER A 80 1.83 -15.26 0.15
N GLU A 81 2.01 -16.51 -0.28
CA GLU A 81 1.78 -17.70 0.57
C GLU A 81 2.75 -17.81 1.75
N THR A 82 3.94 -17.20 1.65
CA THR A 82 4.93 -17.17 2.73
C THR A 82 4.71 -16.04 3.74
N ILE A 83 3.76 -15.13 3.49
CA ILE A 83 3.45 -14.04 4.39
C ILE A 83 2.54 -14.58 5.50
N PRO A 84 2.92 -14.48 6.78
CA PRO A 84 2.13 -15.02 7.89
C PRO A 84 0.98 -14.08 8.28
N ALA A 85 0.21 -13.63 7.27
CA ALA A 85 -0.96 -12.80 7.46
C ALA A 85 -2.11 -13.65 8.04
N PRO A 86 -2.89 -13.10 8.98
CA PRO A 86 -4.06 -13.80 9.51
C PRO A 86 -5.06 -14.06 8.38
N THR A 87 -5.53 -15.30 8.29
CA THR A 87 -6.51 -15.71 7.25
C THR A 87 -7.91 -15.84 7.82
N GLY A 88 -8.02 -15.98 9.14
CA GLY A 88 -9.27 -16.07 9.87
C GLY A 88 -9.57 -14.83 10.72
N LYS A 89 -10.84 -14.70 11.10
CA LYS A 89 -11.31 -13.63 11.99
C LYS A 89 -10.62 -13.66 13.35
N ASP A 90 -10.53 -14.84 13.97
CA ASP A 90 -9.97 -14.98 15.31
C ASP A 90 -8.47 -14.65 15.35
N GLU A 91 -7.73 -15.08 14.32
CA GLU A 91 -6.32 -14.74 14.16
C GLU A 91 -6.11 -13.24 13.96
N ALA A 92 -6.97 -12.59 13.16
CA ALA A 92 -6.88 -11.16 12.91
C ALA A 92 -7.17 -10.33 14.17
N GLN A 93 -8.14 -10.76 14.99
CA GLN A 93 -8.49 -10.09 16.26
C GLN A 93 -7.39 -10.20 17.33
N GLN A 94 -6.46 -11.14 17.19
CA GLN A 94 -5.31 -11.29 18.10
C GLN A 94 -4.11 -10.42 17.71
N ARG A 95 -4.18 -9.67 16.60
CA ARG A 95 -3.11 -8.79 16.13
C ARG A 95 -3.40 -7.34 16.48
N SER A 96 -2.35 -6.55 16.67
CA SER A 96 -2.47 -5.10 16.77
C SER A 96 -2.79 -4.46 15.42
N ASP A 97 -3.40 -3.27 15.44
CA ASP A 97 -3.69 -2.49 14.22
C ASP A 97 -2.45 -2.26 13.36
N VAL A 98 -1.29 -2.02 14.00
CA VAL A 98 -0.01 -1.81 13.31
C VAL A 98 0.50 -3.09 12.65
N GLU A 99 0.33 -4.24 13.29
CA GLU A 99 0.66 -5.55 12.68
C GLU A 99 -0.24 -5.84 11.48
N LEU A 100 -1.55 -5.57 11.59
CA LEU A 100 -2.49 -5.74 10.49
C LEU A 100 -2.15 -4.84 9.30
N LEU A 101 -1.80 -3.58 9.55
CA LEU A 101 -1.30 -2.67 8.52
C LEU A 101 0.00 -3.17 7.89
N ARG A 102 0.91 -3.72 8.70
CA ARG A 102 2.17 -4.30 8.20
C ARG A 102 1.94 -5.53 7.32
N PHE A 103 1.05 -6.44 7.71
CA PHE A 103 0.68 -7.58 6.86
C PHE A 103 0.02 -7.10 5.56
N SER A 104 -0.86 -6.11 5.64
CA SER A 104 -1.49 -5.49 4.46
C SER A 104 -0.45 -4.91 3.51
N LEU A 105 0.56 -4.20 4.03
CA LEU A 105 1.65 -3.65 3.22
C LEU A 105 2.46 -4.75 2.52
N LEU A 106 2.84 -5.80 3.25
CA LEU A 106 3.60 -6.92 2.69
C LEU A 106 2.81 -7.64 1.58
N LEU A 107 1.50 -7.83 1.77
CA LEU A 107 0.62 -8.39 0.76
C LEU A 107 0.58 -7.53 -0.51
N ILE A 108 0.43 -6.20 -0.37
CA ILE A 108 0.42 -5.30 -1.53
C ILE A 108 1.77 -5.37 -2.27
N GLN A 109 2.88 -5.31 -1.52
CA GLN A 109 4.22 -5.32 -2.08
C GLN A 109 4.57 -6.63 -2.80
N SER A 110 4.07 -7.78 -2.32
CA SER A 110 4.30 -9.07 -3.00
C SER A 110 3.69 -9.14 -4.40
N TRP A 111 2.70 -8.28 -4.70
CA TRP A 111 2.01 -8.25 -5.99
C TRP A 111 2.55 -7.19 -6.97
N LEU A 112 3.29 -6.18 -6.51
CA LEU A 112 3.81 -5.12 -7.38
C LEU A 112 4.68 -5.66 -8.52
N GLY A 113 5.65 -6.52 -8.20
CA GLY A 113 6.55 -7.15 -9.18
C GLY A 113 5.81 -8.05 -10.17
N PRO A 114 5.02 -9.03 -9.70
CA PRO A 114 4.21 -9.89 -10.56
C PRO A 114 3.27 -9.14 -11.49
N VAL A 115 2.54 -8.13 -10.98
CA VAL A 115 1.61 -7.34 -11.80
C VAL A 115 2.36 -6.51 -12.84
N GLN A 116 3.48 -5.89 -12.47
CA GLN A 116 4.31 -5.14 -13.42
C GLN A 116 4.87 -6.04 -14.52
N PHE A 117 5.25 -7.28 -14.19
CA PHE A 117 5.67 -8.26 -15.18
C PHE A 117 4.52 -8.66 -16.11
N LEU A 118 3.35 -8.98 -15.54
CA LEU A 118 2.16 -9.35 -16.32
C LEU A 118 1.72 -8.23 -17.27
N SER A 119 1.76 -6.97 -16.82
CA SER A 119 1.34 -5.84 -17.67
C SER A 119 2.23 -5.70 -18.91
N ARG A 120 3.54 -5.99 -18.78
CA ARG A 120 4.49 -6.02 -19.91
C ARG A 120 4.24 -7.19 -20.86
N VAL A 121 3.99 -8.39 -20.34
CA VAL A 121 3.78 -9.60 -21.14
C VAL A 121 2.46 -9.55 -21.92
N PHE A 122 1.41 -8.97 -21.34
CA PHE A 122 0.08 -8.90 -21.94
C PHE A 122 -0.29 -7.53 -22.50
N THR A 123 0.70 -6.71 -22.87
CA THR A 123 0.46 -5.41 -23.54
C THR A 123 -0.52 -5.58 -24.71
N ASN A 124 -1.57 -4.76 -24.73
CA ASN A 124 -2.64 -4.74 -25.74
C ASN A 124 -3.57 -5.98 -25.80
N SER A 125 -3.57 -6.86 -24.79
CA SER A 125 -4.62 -7.88 -24.65
C SER A 125 -5.92 -7.26 -24.16
N LEU A 126 -7.04 -7.46 -24.87
CA LEU A 126 -8.38 -7.06 -24.41
C LEU A 126 -8.74 -7.65 -23.03
N VAL A 127 -8.15 -8.80 -22.68
CA VAL A 127 -8.37 -9.49 -21.39
C VAL A 127 -7.60 -8.83 -20.25
N PHE A 128 -6.45 -8.20 -20.53
CA PHE A 128 -5.58 -7.56 -19.54
C PHE A 128 -5.40 -6.06 -19.76
N GLY A 129 -6.24 -5.41 -20.56
CA GLY A 129 -6.16 -3.97 -20.83
C GLY A 129 -6.34 -3.09 -19.57
N THR A 130 -6.79 -3.68 -18.47
CA THR A 130 -6.86 -3.07 -17.14
C THR A 130 -5.58 -3.24 -16.30
N SER A 131 -4.65 -4.11 -16.71
CA SER A 131 -3.46 -4.50 -15.93
C SER A 131 -2.52 -3.31 -15.63
N ASP A 132 -2.29 -2.43 -16.60
CA ASP A 132 -1.52 -1.19 -16.37
C ASP A 132 -2.19 -0.28 -15.32
N ARG A 133 -3.51 -0.37 -15.14
CA ARG A 133 -4.22 0.34 -14.07
C ARG A 133 -4.18 -0.41 -12.72
N VAL A 134 -3.98 -1.73 -12.72
CA VAL A 134 -3.85 -2.52 -11.48
C VAL A 134 -2.57 -2.14 -10.75
N TYR A 135 -1.45 -2.00 -11.47
CA TYR A 135 -0.17 -1.61 -10.88
C TYR A 135 -0.27 -0.25 -10.18
N GLU A 136 -0.79 0.77 -10.88
CA GLU A 136 -0.95 2.11 -10.30
C GLU A 136 -1.91 2.11 -9.11
N LYS A 137 -3.01 1.34 -9.18
CA LYS A 137 -3.94 1.19 -8.04
C LYS A 137 -3.30 0.51 -6.84
N LEU A 138 -2.45 -0.50 -7.05
CA LEU A 138 -1.69 -1.16 -6.00
C LEU A 138 -0.70 -0.18 -5.37
N LYS A 139 -0.03 0.65 -6.19
CA LYS A 139 0.91 1.65 -5.72
C LYS A 139 0.22 2.73 -4.87
N ASP A 140 -0.91 3.23 -5.34
CA ASP A 140 -1.78 4.15 -4.60
C ASP A 140 -2.19 3.59 -3.23
N LEU A 141 -2.54 2.29 -3.18
CA LEU A 141 -2.92 1.64 -1.93
C LEU A 141 -1.70 1.44 -1.01
N GLU A 142 -0.53 1.08 -1.56
CA GLU A 142 0.72 0.99 -0.80
C GLU A 142 1.02 2.30 -0.08
N GLU A 143 0.95 3.42 -0.79
CA GLU A 143 1.17 4.76 -0.24
C GLU A 143 0.14 5.11 0.85
N GLY A 144 -1.13 4.78 0.62
CA GLY A 144 -2.19 4.97 1.61
C GLY A 144 -1.95 4.19 2.91
N ILE A 145 -1.50 2.93 2.82
CA ILE A 145 -1.16 2.12 3.98
C ILE A 145 0.09 2.65 4.69
N GLN A 146 1.12 3.08 3.94
CA GLN A 146 2.31 3.71 4.52
C GLN A 146 1.97 4.99 5.29
N ALA A 147 1.07 5.82 4.76
CA ALA A 147 0.59 7.01 5.46
C ALA A 147 -0.16 6.64 6.76
N LEU A 148 -1.03 5.62 6.72
CA LEU A 148 -1.72 5.12 7.92
C LEU A 148 -0.74 4.61 8.98
N MET A 149 0.32 3.90 8.57
CA MET A 149 1.36 3.42 9.48
C MET A 149 2.17 4.57 10.10
N GLN A 150 2.54 5.58 9.31
CA GLN A 150 3.27 6.76 9.82
C GLN A 150 2.44 7.52 10.85
N VAL A 151 1.16 7.76 10.56
CA VAL A 151 0.23 8.40 11.50
C VAL A 151 0.06 7.54 12.74
N GLY A 152 -0.21 6.24 12.59
CA GLY A 152 -0.37 5.30 13.70
C GLY A 152 0.85 5.24 14.62
N MET A 153 2.07 5.20 14.06
CA MET A 153 3.30 5.21 14.87
C MET A 153 3.51 6.55 15.59
N ALA A 154 3.17 7.68 14.97
CA ALA A 154 3.21 8.98 15.63
C ALA A 154 2.26 9.05 16.84
N TRP A 155 1.04 8.49 16.73
CA TRP A 155 0.11 8.39 17.86
C TRP A 155 0.65 7.51 19.00
N VAL A 156 1.25 6.36 18.68
CA VAL A 156 1.87 5.47 19.68
C VAL A 156 3.03 6.17 20.40
N SER A 157 3.89 6.88 19.67
CA SER A 157 5.00 7.64 20.27
C SER A 157 4.53 8.83 21.12
N GLN A 158 3.40 9.45 20.78
CA GLN A 158 2.86 10.61 21.51
C GLN A 158 2.00 10.22 22.72
N ALA A 159 1.37 9.04 22.71
CA ALA A 159 0.64 8.49 23.86
C ALA A 159 1.55 7.75 24.87
N GLY A 160 2.77 7.39 24.47
CA GLY A 160 3.75 6.67 25.29
C GLY A 160 4.17 7.31 26.62
N PRO A 161 4.23 8.65 26.80
CA PRO A 161 4.66 9.23 28.07
C PRO A 161 3.56 9.33 29.15
N LEU A 162 2.30 9.00 28.85
CA LEU A 162 1.18 9.23 29.78
C LEU A 162 0.75 7.98 30.57
N LEU A 163 1.48 6.87 30.44
CA LEU A 163 1.20 5.61 31.16
C LEU A 163 2.45 4.98 31.82
N ALA A 164 3.44 5.79 32.21
CA ALA A 164 4.56 5.34 33.06
C ALA A 164 4.61 6.14 34.37
#